data_AF-A0A948XKV5-F1
#
_entry.id   AF-A0A948XKV5-F1
#
_cell.length_a   1.000
_cell.length_b   1.000
_cell.length_c   1.000
_cell.angle_alpha   90.00
_cell.angle_beta   90.00
_cell.angle_gamma   90.00
#
_symmetry.space_group_name_H-M   'P 1'
#
loop_
_entity.id
_entity.type
_entity.pdbx_description
1 polymer ?
#
loop_
_entity_poly.entity_id
_entity_poly.type
_entity_poly.pdbx_seq_one_letter_code
_entity_poly.pdbx_strand_id
1 'polypeptide(L)'
;MKKMRLAIIIFFCAITLPILFYKLLSFQASLRFKESTPPDNTAESLKSLVVSMLQEKESFAGNIKVEYIDPNHNGLWNRAQITVLNTSILDDSIGAVEYIAIAERKNDVWRLTSYKSHWKCARHIIPQFWQTSACI
;
A
#
# COMPACT_ATOMS: atom_id res chain seq x y z
N MET A 1 50.43 3.10 4.68
CA MET A 1 49.17 3.16 5.47
C MET A 1 48.07 4.06 4.91
N LYS A 2 48.33 5.31 4.45
CA LYS A 2 47.28 6.20 3.91
C LYS A 2 46.50 5.62 2.70
N LYS A 3 47.20 4.99 1.74
CA LYS A 3 46.58 4.39 0.54
C LYS A 3 45.60 3.24 0.86
N MET A 4 45.89 2.44 1.89
CA MET A 4 45.04 1.31 2.29
C MET A 4 43.74 1.76 2.96
N ARG A 5 43.77 2.85 3.75
CA ARG A 5 42.56 3.44 4.36
C ARG A 5 41.63 4.04 3.31
N LEU A 6 42.18 4.69 2.29
CA LEU A 6 41.40 5.25 1.18
C LEU A 6 40.68 4.16 0.37
N ALA A 7 41.37 3.05 0.08
CA ALA A 7 40.79 1.92 -0.65
C ALA A 7 39.60 1.28 0.10
N ILE A 8 39.68 1.15 1.42
CA ILE A 8 38.59 0.61 2.25
C ILE A 8 37.38 1.56 2.24
N ILE A 9 37.60 2.87 2.33
CA ILE A 9 36.51 3.86 2.28
C ILE A 9 35.81 3.81 0.91
N ILE A 10 36.57 3.75 -0.19
CA ILE A 10 36.01 3.66 -1.54
C ILE A 10 35.19 2.38 -1.71
N PHE A 11 35.71 1.23 -1.24
CA PHE A 11 34.99 -0.04 -1.29
C PHE A 11 33.69 -0.01 -0.48
N PHE A 12 33.74 0.55 0.74
CA PHE A 12 32.56 0.70 1.58
C PHE A 12 31.51 1.62 0.95
N CYS A 13 31.92 2.75 0.38
CA CYS A 13 31.03 3.65 -0.36
C CYS A 13 30.43 2.97 -1.59
N ALA A 14 31.21 2.19 -2.34
CA ALA A 14 30.75 1.50 -3.55
C ALA A 14 29.66 0.45 -3.27
N ILE A 15 29.61 -0.11 -2.07
CA ILE A 15 28.57 -1.08 -1.67
C ILE A 15 27.40 -0.41 -0.95
N THR A 16 27.68 0.50 -0.03
CA THR A 16 26.63 1.11 0.81
C THR A 16 25.79 2.14 0.06
N LEU A 17 26.40 2.90 -0.85
CA LEU A 17 25.70 3.93 -1.60
C LEU A 17 24.62 3.33 -2.54
N PRO A 18 24.88 2.25 -3.31
CA PRO A 18 23.83 1.58 -4.08
C PRO A 18 22.72 1.01 -3.21
N ILE A 19 23.03 0.42 -2.05
CA ILE A 19 22.01 -0.11 -1.12
C ILE A 19 21.11 1.01 -0.60
N LEU A 20 21.69 2.14 -0.20
CA LEU A 20 20.93 3.30 0.28
C LEU A 20 20.07 3.88 -0.85
N PHE A 21 20.64 4.02 -2.04
CA PHE A 21 19.92 4.50 -3.23
C PHE A 21 18.76 3.57 -3.59
N TYR A 22 18.98 2.25 -3.55
CA TYR A 22 17.94 1.25 -3.75
C TYR A 22 16.81 1.38 -2.73
N LYS A 23 17.13 1.50 -1.43
CA LYS A 23 16.13 1.70 -0.38
C LYS A 23 15.33 2.98 -0.59
N LEU A 24 15.99 4.07 -0.99
CA LEU A 24 15.32 5.34 -1.29
C LEU A 24 14.37 5.19 -2.47
N LEU A 25 14.79 4.56 -3.57
CA LEU A 25 13.92 4.30 -4.71
C LEU A 25 12.74 3.39 -4.33
N SER A 26 12.98 2.35 -3.55
CA SER A 26 11.91 1.46 -3.06
C SER A 26 10.89 2.21 -2.21
N PHE A 27 11.35 3.12 -1.36
CA PHE A 27 10.48 3.94 -0.54
C PHE A 27 9.66 4.92 -1.38
N GLN A 28 10.30 5.62 -2.33
CA GLN A 28 9.62 6.52 -3.27
C GLN A 28 8.56 5.77 -4.09
N ALA A 29 8.85 4.54 -4.51
CA ALA A 29 7.90 3.68 -5.20
C ALA A 29 6.70 3.30 -4.31
N SER A 30 6.91 2.98 -3.03
CA SER A 30 5.81 2.68 -2.09
C SER A 30 4.88 3.86 -1.81
N LEU A 31 5.29 5.10 -2.10
CA LEU A 31 4.45 6.28 -1.91
C LEU A 31 3.57 6.58 -3.14
N ARG A 32 3.77 5.89 -4.26
CA ARG A 32 3.00 6.10 -5.49
C ARG A 32 1.78 5.19 -5.49
N PHE A 33 0.62 5.81 -5.68
CA PHE A 33 -0.66 5.12 -5.80
C PHE A 33 -1.39 5.62 -7.02
N LYS A 34 -2.19 4.73 -7.61
CA LYS A 34 -3.15 5.05 -8.65
C LYS A 34 -4.51 5.26 -7.99
N GLU A 35 -5.08 6.44 -8.17
CA GLU A 35 -6.44 6.73 -7.75
C GLU A 35 -7.45 5.95 -8.61
N SER A 36 -8.55 5.57 -7.99
CA SER A 36 -9.63 4.81 -8.62
C SER A 36 -10.96 5.19 -7.98
N THR A 37 -12.05 5.05 -8.74
CA THR A 37 -13.38 5.28 -8.19
C THR A 37 -13.65 4.26 -7.09
N PRO A 38 -14.01 4.70 -5.86
CA PRO A 38 -14.39 3.77 -4.80
C PRO A 38 -15.65 2.99 -5.23
N PRO A 39 -15.77 1.70 -4.86
CA PRO A 39 -17.03 0.99 -5.06
C PRO A 39 -18.15 1.70 -4.29
N ASP A 40 -19.34 1.76 -4.89
CA ASP A 40 -20.51 2.44 -4.31
C ASP A 40 -21.19 1.55 -3.25
N ASN A 41 -20.40 1.14 -2.26
CA ASN A 41 -20.84 0.30 -1.17
C ASN A 41 -20.99 1.15 0.08
N THR A 42 -22.08 0.91 0.80
CA THR A 42 -22.35 1.54 2.08
C THR A 42 -22.60 0.47 3.14
N ALA A 43 -22.29 0.77 4.40
CA ALA A 43 -22.51 -0.17 5.49
C ALA A 43 -22.74 0.53 6.84
N GLU A 44 -23.53 -0.09 7.71
CA GLU A 44 -23.80 0.43 9.07
C GLU A 44 -22.56 0.41 9.98
N SER A 45 -21.58 -0.45 9.68
CA SER A 45 -20.34 -0.54 10.44
C SER A 45 -19.13 -0.56 9.52
N LEU A 46 -18.00 -0.05 10.03
CA LEU A 46 -16.73 -0.06 9.31
C LEU A 46 -16.25 -1.49 9.02
N LYS A 47 -16.52 -2.44 9.93
CA LYS A 47 -16.22 -3.86 9.74
C LYS A 47 -17.00 -4.42 8.55
N SER A 48 -18.30 -4.14 8.48
CA SER A 48 -19.14 -4.58 7.36
C SER A 48 -18.68 -3.98 6.04
N LEU A 49 -18.29 -2.69 6.04
CA LEU A 49 -17.74 -2.04 4.84
C LEU A 49 -16.47 -2.74 4.34
N VAL A 50 -15.54 -3.05 5.26
CA VAL A 50 -14.30 -3.78 4.94
C VAL A 50 -14.61 -5.16 4.36
N VAL A 51 -15.58 -5.89 4.93
CA VAL A 51 -15.98 -7.20 4.40
C VAL A 51 -16.52 -7.06 2.97
N SER A 52 -17.38 -6.07 2.69
CA SER A 52 -17.89 -5.83 1.34
C SER A 52 -16.77 -5.51 0.35
N MET A 53 -15.78 -4.71 0.75
CA MET A 53 -14.60 -4.43 -0.09
C MET A 53 -13.79 -5.69 -0.44
N LEU A 54 -13.75 -6.67 0.46
CA LEU A 54 -13.00 -7.91 0.26
C LEU A 54 -13.78 -8.95 -0.51
N GLN A 55 -15.10 -9.01 -0.38
CA GLN A 55 -15.94 -9.95 -1.13
C GLN A 55 -15.86 -9.73 -2.64
N GLU A 56 -15.60 -8.49 -3.09
CA GLU A 56 -15.29 -8.19 -4.50
C GLU A 56 -13.97 -8.83 -4.99
N LYS A 57 -13.13 -9.33 -4.07
CA LYS A 57 -11.86 -9.98 -4.38
C LYS A 57 -12.02 -11.47 -4.08
N GLU A 58 -12.26 -12.27 -5.12
CA GLU A 58 -12.57 -13.71 -5.04
C GLU A 58 -11.57 -14.55 -4.22
N SER A 59 -10.35 -14.04 -3.97
CA SER A 59 -9.42 -14.58 -2.98
C SER A 59 -8.71 -13.46 -2.19
N PHE A 60 -8.74 -13.54 -0.86
CA PHE A 60 -7.94 -12.68 0.02
C PHE A 60 -7.02 -13.52 0.90
N ALA A 61 -5.71 -13.26 0.79
CA ALA A 61 -4.73 -13.71 1.78
C ALA A 61 -3.74 -12.56 2.02
N GLY A 62 -3.71 -12.05 3.25
CA GLY A 62 -2.86 -10.92 3.60
C GLY A 62 -3.33 -10.22 4.85
N ASN A 63 -3.08 -8.91 4.93
CA ASN A 63 -3.30 -8.11 6.13
C ASN A 63 -4.28 -6.97 5.87
N ILE A 64 -5.10 -6.68 6.88
CA ILE A 64 -6.01 -5.54 6.90
C ILE A 64 -5.64 -4.70 8.11
N LYS A 65 -5.46 -3.40 7.89
CA LYS A 65 -5.22 -2.42 8.94
C LYS A 65 -6.28 -1.34 8.84
N VAL A 66 -6.90 -1.02 9.97
CA VAL A 66 -7.89 0.04 10.07
C VAL A 66 -7.40 1.05 11.09
N GLU A 67 -7.28 2.30 10.69
CA GLU A 67 -6.84 3.41 11.53
C GLU A 67 -7.90 4.50 11.50
N TYR A 68 -8.41 4.89 12.65
CA TYR A 68 -9.27 6.05 12.73
C TYR A 68 -8.41 7.32 12.62
N ILE A 69 -8.73 8.18 11.66
CA ILE A 69 -7.89 9.33 11.30
C ILE A 69 -8.33 10.58 12.07
N ASP A 70 -9.63 10.67 12.38
CA ASP A 70 -10.20 11.87 12.99
C ASP A 70 -11.27 11.49 14.02
N PRO A 71 -11.00 11.66 15.31
CA PRO A 71 -12.05 11.81 16.29
C PRO A 71 -12.56 13.24 16.17
N ASN A 72 -13.79 13.42 15.71
CA ASN A 72 -14.47 14.71 15.79
C ASN A 72 -14.34 15.26 17.23
N HIS A 73 -14.34 16.57 17.42
CA HIS A 73 -14.25 17.26 18.72
C HIS A 73 -15.30 16.81 19.75
N ASN A 74 -16.33 16.07 19.31
CA ASN A 74 -17.34 15.42 20.16
C ASN A 74 -17.04 13.94 20.50
N GLY A 75 -15.85 13.42 20.17
CA GLY A 75 -15.44 12.03 20.41
C GLY A 75 -15.99 11.00 19.41
N LEU A 76 -16.72 11.43 18.38
CA LEU A 76 -17.23 10.52 17.35
C LEU A 76 -16.21 10.30 16.24
N TRP A 77 -15.80 9.05 16.07
CA TRP A 77 -15.00 8.63 14.93
C TRP A 77 -15.85 8.60 13.66
N ASN A 78 -15.66 9.58 12.79
CA ASN A 78 -16.40 9.73 11.54
C ASN A 78 -15.54 9.48 10.31
N ARG A 79 -14.23 9.25 10.48
CA ARG A 79 -13.30 9.03 9.38
C ARG A 79 -12.28 7.96 9.72
N ALA A 80 -12.05 7.03 8.80
CA ALA A 80 -11.08 5.96 8.96
C ALA A 80 -10.29 5.72 7.66
N GLN A 81 -9.03 5.33 7.82
CA GLN A 81 -8.18 4.79 6.77
C GLN A 81 -8.23 3.27 6.86
N ILE A 82 -8.52 2.63 5.74
CA ILE A 82 -8.48 1.19 5.58
C ILE A 82 -7.30 0.89 4.66
N THR A 83 -6.34 0.10 5.13
CA THR A 83 -5.23 -0.41 4.33
C THR A 83 -5.39 -1.92 4.18
N VAL A 84 -5.45 -2.40 2.94
CA VAL A 84 -5.59 -3.82 2.61
C VAL A 84 -4.38 -4.23 1.79
N LEU A 85 -3.55 -5.13 2.33
CA LEU A 85 -2.49 -5.79 1.60
C LEU A 85 -2.96 -7.20 1.25
N ASN A 86 -3.09 -7.50 -0.04
CA ASN A 86 -3.43 -8.83 -0.54
C ASN A 86 -2.26 -9.42 -1.33
N THR A 87 -1.82 -10.62 -0.95
CA THR A 87 -0.77 -11.40 -1.61
C THR A 87 -1.31 -12.65 -2.30
N SER A 88 -2.63 -12.89 -2.26
CA SER A 88 -3.30 -13.93 -3.04
C SER A 88 -4.13 -13.27 -4.14
N ILE A 89 -3.49 -13.06 -5.29
CA ILE A 89 -4.09 -12.50 -6.48
C ILE A 89 -4.16 -13.62 -7.52
N LEU A 90 -5.31 -13.77 -8.18
CA LEU A 90 -5.50 -14.79 -9.23
C LEU A 90 -4.65 -14.53 -10.49
N ASP A 91 -4.21 -13.29 -10.69
CA ASP A 91 -3.35 -12.90 -11.79
C ASP A 91 -1.87 -13.20 -11.46
N ASP A 92 -1.32 -14.22 -12.12
CA ASP A 92 0.08 -14.68 -11.99
C ASP A 92 1.13 -13.60 -12.32
N SER A 93 0.75 -12.49 -12.96
CA SER A 93 1.63 -11.36 -13.21
C SER A 93 1.80 -10.45 -11.99
N ILE A 94 0.91 -10.55 -11.00
CA ILE A 94 0.85 -9.70 -9.80
C ILE A 94 1.24 -10.53 -8.57
N GLY A 95 2.31 -10.11 -7.87
CA GLY A 95 2.73 -10.76 -6.62
C GLY A 95 2.01 -10.23 -5.39
N ALA A 96 1.67 -8.94 -5.35
CA ALA A 96 0.94 -8.33 -4.25
C ALA A 96 0.23 -7.05 -4.70
N VAL A 97 -0.89 -6.72 -4.07
CA VAL A 97 -1.60 -5.45 -4.24
C VAL A 97 -1.85 -4.84 -2.87
N GLU A 98 -1.57 -3.55 -2.72
CA GLU A 98 -2.00 -2.77 -1.56
C GLU A 98 -3.06 -1.76 -2.00
N TYR A 99 -4.14 -1.70 -1.24
CA TYR A 99 -5.22 -0.76 -1.39
C TYR A 99 -5.27 0.13 -0.15
N ILE A 100 -5.38 1.43 -0.37
CA ILE A 100 -5.65 2.40 0.69
C ILE A 100 -6.99 3.06 0.37
N ALA A 101 -7.91 3.00 1.32
CA ALA A 101 -9.23 3.59 1.21
C ALA A 101 -9.50 4.53 2.38
N ILE A 102 -10.22 5.60 2.12
CA ILE A 102 -10.75 6.49 3.15
C ILE A 102 -12.25 6.24 3.25
N ALA A 103 -12.71 5.92 4.45
CA ALA A 103 -14.11 5.78 4.78
C ALA A 103 -14.58 6.96 5.62
N GLU A 104 -15.78 7.48 5.32
CA GLU A 104 -16.46 8.51 6.08
C GLU A 104 -17.83 8.01 6.53
N ARG A 105 -18.22 8.39 7.76
CA ARG A 105 -19.54 8.12 8.32
C ARG A 105 -20.44 9.34 8.14
N LYS A 106 -21.55 9.18 7.42
CA LYS A 106 -22.61 10.19 7.24
C LYS A 106 -23.96 9.56 7.48
N ASN A 107 -24.82 10.21 8.28
CA ASN A 107 -26.15 9.70 8.65
C ASN A 107 -26.12 8.25 9.15
N ASP A 108 -25.19 7.95 10.06
CA ASP A 108 -24.96 6.61 10.63
C ASP A 108 -24.48 5.52 9.68
N VAL A 109 -24.18 5.86 8.43
CA VAL A 109 -23.69 4.91 7.43
C VAL A 109 -22.26 5.25 7.03
N TRP A 110 -21.40 4.23 6.96
CA TRP A 110 -20.05 4.32 6.44
C TRP A 110 -20.03 4.16 4.92
N ARG A 111 -19.25 4.99 4.24
CA ARG A 111 -19.04 4.98 2.80
C ARG A 111 -17.58 5.26 2.49
N LEU A 112 -17.06 4.67 1.42
CA LEU A 112 -15.74 5.02 0.89
C LEU A 112 -15.80 6.34 0.10
N THR A 113 -14.86 7.24 0.39
CA THR A 113 -14.72 8.55 -0.29
C THR A 113 -13.44 8.66 -1.12
N SER A 114 -12.44 7.83 -0.84
CA SER A 114 -11.22 7.71 -1.65
C SER A 114 -10.79 6.24 -1.69
N TYR A 115 -10.26 5.83 -2.82
CA TYR A 115 -9.77 4.48 -3.04
C TYR A 115 -8.59 4.51 -4.02
N LYS A 116 -7.42 4.11 -3.54
CA LYS A 116 -6.19 4.12 -4.32
C LYS A 116 -5.44 2.81 -4.14
N SER A 117 -4.65 2.43 -5.14
CA SER A 117 -3.94 1.16 -5.13
C SER A 117 -2.58 1.24 -5.80
N HIS A 118 -1.72 0.30 -5.45
CA HIS A 118 -0.50 -0.02 -6.20
C HIS A 118 -0.23 -1.52 -6.08
N TRP A 119 0.72 -2.03 -6.85
CA TRP A 119 1.01 -3.46 -6.87
C TRP A 119 2.48 -3.75 -7.12
N LYS A 120 2.89 -4.98 -6.81
CA LYS A 120 4.18 -5.55 -7.20
C LYS A 120 3.95 -6.60 -8.25
N CYS A 121 4.75 -6.60 -9.31
CA CYS A 121 4.71 -7.69 -10.30
C CYS A 121 5.45 -8.92 -9.79
N ALA A 122 4.90 -10.10 -10.06
CA ALA A 122 5.44 -11.37 -9.59
C ALA A 122 6.80 -11.71 -10.24
N ARG A 123 6.98 -11.39 -11.53
CA ARG A 123 8.06 -11.93 -12.37
C ARG A 123 9.15 -10.93 -12.79
N HIS A 124 9.33 -9.81 -12.11
CA HIS A 124 10.39 -8.88 -12.47
C HIS A 124 11.78 -9.36 -11.98
N ILE A 125 12.73 -9.43 -12.93
CA ILE A 125 14.17 -9.74 -12.70
C ILE A 125 14.86 -8.61 -11.89
N ILE A 126 14.33 -7.39 -12.02
CA ILE A 126 14.75 -6.21 -11.26
C ILE A 126 13.88 -6.16 -9.99
N PRO A 127 14.40 -5.70 -8.84
CA PRO A 127 13.68 -5.71 -7.58
C PRO A 127 12.20 -5.31 -7.69
N GLN A 128 11.34 -6.10 -7.04
CA GLN A 128 9.89 -5.97 -7.03
C GLN A 128 9.44 -4.68 -6.33
N PHE A 129 9.60 -3.56 -7.01
CA PHE A 129 9.11 -2.26 -6.58
C PHE A 129 7.57 -2.21 -6.70
N TRP A 130 6.98 -1.42 -5.81
CA TRP A 130 5.59 -1.00 -5.96
C TRP A 130 5.44 -0.14 -7.20
N GLN A 131 4.35 -0.34 -7.93
CA GLN A 131 4.07 0.36 -9.18
C GLN A 131 2.59 0.56 -9.41
N THR A 132 2.27 1.45 -10.34
CA THR A 132 0.91 1.85 -10.72
C THR A 132 0.59 1.55 -12.19
N SER A 133 1.59 1.06 -12.93
CA SER A 133 1.51 0.58 -14.32
C SER A 133 1.29 -0.92 -14.36
N ALA A 134 0.61 -1.41 -15.41
CA ALA A 134 0.33 -2.83 -15.57
C ALA A 134 1.63 -3.66 -15.54
N CYS A 135 1.53 -4.86 -14.98
CA CYS A 135 2.59 -5.87 -15.13
C CYS A 135 2.60 -6.35 -16.58
N ILE A 136 3.80 -6.42 -17.17
CA ILE A 136 4.03 -6.92 -18.53
C ILE A 136 4.58 -8.34 -18.42
#